data_AF-A0A963H9A8-F1
#
_entry.id   AF-A0A963H9A8-F1
#
_cell.length_a   1.000
_cell.length_b   1.000
_cell.length_c   1.000
_cell.angle_alpha   90.00
_cell.angle_beta   90.00
_cell.angle_gamma   90.00
#
_symmetry.space_group_name_H-M   'P 1'
#
loop_
_entity.id
_entity.type
_entity.pdbx_description
1 polymer ?
#
loop_
_entity_poly.entity_id
_entity_poly.type
_entity_poly.pdbx_seq_one_letter_code
_entity_poly.pdbx_strand_id
1 'polypeptide(L)'
;MEEDTITDFERGQDRLDVAAFSASITDWAALSTRLSYLNNSARIDLGGGDLLILDNIPVDGLAESDFIGLGAGGERWTGSAGDDLHTGTPFNDALDGLAGNDTLDGGDGDDLVVGDSGGDVGGDVLRGGAGNDTLEGN
;
A
#
# COMPACT_ATOMS: atom_id res chain seq x y z
N MET A 1 19.90 12.35 13.55
CA MET A 1 19.41 13.73 13.36
C MET A 1 19.82 14.16 11.97
N GLU A 2 19.17 13.55 10.99
CA GLU A 2 19.27 13.88 9.58
C GLU A 2 17.97 14.54 9.12
N GLU A 3 18.09 15.50 8.22
CA GLU A 3 16.96 16.14 7.56
C GLU A 3 17.07 15.87 6.06
N ASP A 4 16.10 15.14 5.52
CA ASP A 4 16.02 14.83 4.09
C ASP A 4 14.90 15.66 3.45
N THR A 5 15.11 16.10 2.20
CA THR A 5 14.13 16.91 1.46
C THR A 5 13.86 16.29 0.10
N ILE A 6 12.59 16.06 -0.21
CA ILE A 6 12.10 15.63 -1.52
C ILE A 6 11.44 16.84 -2.18
N THR A 7 11.88 17.21 -3.38
CA THR A 7 11.46 18.44 -4.06
C THR A 7 10.46 18.24 -5.20
N ASP A 8 10.28 17.01 -5.64
CA ASP A 8 9.54 16.63 -6.86
C ASP A 8 8.47 15.58 -6.60
N PHE A 9 8.03 15.41 -5.35
CA PHE A 9 7.00 14.43 -4.99
C PHE A 9 5.68 14.72 -5.73
N GLU A 10 5.30 13.82 -6.64
CA GLU A 10 4.04 13.87 -7.40
C GLU A 10 2.96 13.00 -6.75
N ARG A 11 2.06 13.63 -5.99
CA ARG A 11 0.92 12.93 -5.36
C ARG A 11 0.09 12.13 -6.37
N GLY A 12 -0.30 10.92 -5.98
CA GLY A 12 -1.04 9.98 -6.84
C GLY A 12 -0.19 9.28 -7.91
N GLN A 13 1.11 9.58 -8.01
CA GLN A 13 2.08 8.83 -8.80
C GLN A 13 3.19 8.29 -7.91
N ASP A 14 3.75 9.14 -7.07
CA ASP A 14 4.80 8.79 -6.12
C ASP A 14 4.21 8.29 -4.81
N ARG A 15 4.94 7.34 -4.21
CA ARG A 15 4.60 6.77 -2.90
C ARG A 15 5.88 6.66 -2.07
N LEU A 16 5.75 6.97 -0.78
CA LEU A 16 6.87 7.04 0.13
C LEU A 16 6.83 5.88 1.15
N ASP A 17 7.84 5.01 1.13
CA ASP A 17 7.99 3.99 2.17
C ASP A 17 8.60 4.61 3.42
N VAL A 18 7.78 4.83 4.45
CA VAL A 18 8.26 5.34 5.75
C VAL A 18 8.34 4.26 6.83
N ALA A 19 7.79 3.08 6.57
CA ALA A 19 7.95 1.92 7.44
C ALA A 19 9.39 1.40 7.41
N ALA A 20 10.08 1.52 6.27
CA ALA A 20 11.51 1.24 6.15
C ALA A 20 12.38 2.16 7.04
N PHE A 21 11.92 3.38 7.31
CA PHE A 21 12.68 4.38 8.06
C PHE A 21 12.34 4.41 9.56
N SER A 22 11.14 3.98 9.95
CA SER A 22 10.73 3.99 11.36
C SER A 22 9.82 2.84 11.74
N ALA A 23 10.36 1.89 12.51
CA ALA A 23 9.57 0.83 13.13
C ALA A 23 8.50 1.34 14.13
N SER A 24 8.54 2.64 14.48
CA SER A 24 7.56 3.26 15.38
C SER A 24 6.35 3.85 14.68
N ILE A 25 6.38 3.94 13.35
CA ILE A 25 5.27 4.43 12.55
C ILE A 25 4.73 3.23 11.77
N THR A 26 3.64 2.66 12.29
CA THR A 26 3.04 1.42 11.77
C THR A 26 1.76 1.63 11.00
N ASP A 27 1.12 2.79 11.16
CA ASP A 27 -0.16 3.13 10.55
C ASP A 27 -0.29 4.64 10.30
N TRP A 28 -1.28 5.03 9.50
CA TRP A 28 -1.59 6.43 9.22
C TRP A 28 -1.94 7.24 10.48
N ALA A 29 -2.59 6.63 11.47
CA ALA A 29 -2.94 7.32 12.71
C ALA A 29 -1.68 7.75 13.46
N ALA A 30 -0.67 6.88 13.55
CA ALA A 30 0.64 7.19 14.11
C ALA A 30 1.38 8.24 13.27
N LEU A 31 1.41 8.10 11.94
CA LEU A 31 2.09 9.06 11.06
C LEU A 31 1.47 10.45 11.13
N SER A 32 0.15 10.55 11.05
CA SER A 32 -0.58 11.83 11.01
C SER A 32 -0.34 12.69 12.24
N THR A 33 -0.11 12.09 13.41
CA THR A 33 0.29 12.83 14.62
C THR A 33 1.70 13.43 14.58
N ARG A 34 2.53 12.99 13.63
CA ARG A 34 3.94 13.35 13.45
C ARG A 34 4.15 14.27 12.24
N LEU A 35 3.08 14.59 11.53
CA LEU A 35 3.10 15.55 10.43
C LEU A 35 3.08 16.98 10.99
N SER A 36 3.93 17.84 10.45
CA SER A 36 3.92 19.27 10.70
C SER A 36 4.08 20.05 9.40
N TYR A 37 3.55 21.26 9.35
CA TYR A 37 3.60 22.11 8.16
C TYR A 37 4.38 23.39 8.46
N LEU A 38 5.43 23.65 7.70
CA LEU A 38 6.26 24.83 7.86
C LEU A 38 6.94 25.20 6.54
N ASN A 39 6.99 26.50 6.24
CA ASN A 39 7.62 27.05 5.03
C ASN A 39 7.07 26.45 3.72
N ASN A 40 5.76 26.20 3.68
CA ASN A 40 5.08 25.61 2.53
C ASN A 40 5.43 24.13 2.25
N SER A 41 6.07 23.44 3.19
CA SER A 41 6.48 22.05 3.04
C SER A 41 5.89 21.20 4.17
N ALA A 42 5.44 19.99 3.84
CA ALA A 42 5.05 18.98 4.81
C ALA A 42 6.31 18.37 5.43
N ARG A 43 6.28 18.12 6.73
CA ARG A 43 7.41 17.61 7.50
C ARG A 43 6.97 16.41 8.30
N ILE A 44 7.74 15.34 8.24
CA ILE A 44 7.43 14.04 8.83
C ILE A 44 8.53 13.70 9.82
N ASP A 45 8.19 13.67 11.11
CA ASP A 45 9.11 13.19 12.15
C ASP A 45 9.16 11.66 12.10
N LEU A 46 10.31 11.10 11.72
CA LEU A 46 10.55 9.66 11.62
C LEU A 46 10.99 9.03 12.96
N GLY A 47 11.23 9.84 13.99
CA GLY A 47 11.78 9.41 15.27
C GLY A 47 13.29 9.47 15.29
N GLY A 48 13.89 9.32 16.47
CA GLY A 48 15.35 9.43 16.63
C GLY A 48 15.93 10.83 16.31
N GLY A 49 15.07 11.82 16.07
CA GLY A 49 15.42 13.16 15.62
C GLY A 49 15.65 13.27 14.11
N ASP A 50 15.19 12.30 13.32
CA ASP A 50 15.24 12.33 11.86
C ASP A 50 13.93 12.90 11.29
N LEU A 51 14.06 13.75 10.26
CA LEU A 51 12.96 14.51 9.69
C LEU A 51 12.98 14.41 8.16
N LEU A 52 11.84 14.09 7.58
CA LEU A 52 11.65 14.15 6.12
C LEU A 52 10.78 15.36 5.74
N ILE A 53 11.19 16.07 4.70
CA ILE A 53 10.51 17.27 4.21
C ILE A 53 10.04 17.02 2.78
N LEU A 54 8.76 17.22 2.52
CA LEU A 54 8.17 17.22 1.18
C LEU A 54 7.96 18.67 0.76
N ASP A 55 8.83 19.17 -0.11
CA ASP A 55 8.79 20.56 -0.52
C ASP A 55 7.55 20.89 -1.36
N ASN A 56 6.95 22.03 -1.09
CA ASN A 56 5.73 22.48 -1.77
C ASN A 56 4.53 21.53 -1.67
N ILE A 57 4.51 20.63 -0.69
CA ILE A 57 3.38 19.72 -0.41
C ILE A 57 2.68 20.16 0.89
N PRO A 58 1.36 20.43 0.87
CA PRO A 58 0.59 20.68 2.08
C PRO A 58 0.31 19.37 2.83
N VAL A 59 0.34 19.41 4.17
CA VAL A 59 0.04 18.25 5.02
C VAL A 59 -1.39 17.75 4.81
N ASP A 60 -2.37 18.66 4.69
CA ASP A 60 -3.78 18.31 4.40
C ASP A 60 -3.96 17.69 3.01
N GLY A 61 -2.94 17.78 2.16
CA GLY A 61 -2.89 17.15 0.86
C GLY A 61 -2.28 15.76 0.86
N LEU A 62 -1.72 15.31 1.99
CA LEU A 62 -1.19 13.96 2.16
C LEU A 62 -2.29 13.03 2.65
N ALA A 63 -2.36 11.86 2.04
CA ALA A 63 -3.24 10.78 2.45
C ALA A 63 -2.44 9.50 2.68
N GLU A 64 -3.07 8.52 3.31
CA GLU A 64 -2.51 7.19 3.52
C GLU A 64 -2.01 6.53 2.22
N SER A 65 -2.68 6.79 1.10
CA SER A 65 -2.29 6.31 -0.23
C SER A 65 -0.93 6.80 -0.71
N ASP A 66 -0.45 7.94 -0.20
CA ASP A 66 0.87 8.51 -0.54
C ASP A 66 2.02 7.76 0.14
N PHE A 67 1.73 6.81 1.04
CA PHE A 67 2.74 6.07 1.81
C PHE A 67 2.70 4.56 1.54
N ILE A 68 3.85 3.92 1.69
CA ILE A 68 4.02 2.46 1.64
C ILE A 68 4.37 1.99 3.05
N GLY A 69 3.83 0.83 3.44
CA GLY A 69 4.19 0.16 4.69
C GLY A 69 3.57 0.75 5.96
N LEU A 70 2.90 1.91 5.88
CA LEU A 70 2.08 2.47 6.96
C LEU A 70 0.69 1.86 7.01
N GLY A 71 0.64 0.54 6.94
CA GLY A 71 -0.61 -0.20 6.79
C GLY A 71 -1.54 0.52 5.83
N ALA A 72 -1.03 0.93 4.65
CA ALA A 72 -1.77 1.62 3.59
C ALA A 72 -2.80 0.64 3.03
N GLY A 73 -3.76 0.34 3.89
CA GLY A 73 -4.94 -0.47 3.82
C GLY A 73 -4.83 -1.91 3.32
N GLY A 74 -4.21 -2.06 2.15
CA GLY A 74 -4.22 -3.27 1.35
C GLY A 74 -3.34 -4.36 1.93
N GLU A 75 -3.89 -5.56 1.94
CA GLU A 75 -3.24 -6.80 2.24
C GLU A 75 -2.33 -7.22 1.10
N ARG A 76 -1.13 -7.67 1.44
CA ARG A 76 -0.31 -8.49 0.54
C ARG A 76 -0.45 -9.94 0.96
N TRP A 77 -1.31 -10.68 0.28
CA TRP A 77 -1.62 -12.06 0.59
C TRP A 77 -1.02 -13.00 -0.44
N THR A 78 -0.58 -14.17 0.01
CA THR A 78 -0.09 -15.24 -0.85
C THR A 78 -0.67 -16.55 -0.35
N GLY A 79 -1.34 -17.26 -1.25
CA GLY A 79 -1.95 -18.55 -1.03
C GLY A 79 -0.94 -19.69 -0.95
N SER A 80 -1.45 -20.89 -1.16
CA SER A 80 -0.75 -22.16 -1.03
C SER A 80 -0.76 -22.91 -2.35
N ALA A 81 -0.27 -24.16 -2.37
CA ALA A 81 -0.31 -24.99 -3.57
C ALA A 81 -1.61 -25.79 -3.72
N GLY A 82 -2.69 -25.39 -3.05
CA GLY A 82 -4.00 -26.01 -3.19
C GLY A 82 -5.10 -24.96 -3.12
N ASP A 83 -6.34 -25.38 -3.36
CA ASP A 83 -7.50 -24.48 -3.46
C ASP A 83 -7.66 -23.57 -2.23
N ASP A 84 -7.51 -22.26 -2.44
CA ASP A 84 -7.63 -21.23 -1.41
C ASP A 84 -8.89 -20.37 -1.60
N LEU A 85 -9.39 -19.86 -0.47
CA LEU A 85 -10.52 -18.92 -0.42
C LEU A 85 -10.10 -17.72 0.41
N HIS A 86 -9.99 -16.57 -0.24
CA HIS A 86 -9.52 -15.35 0.41
C HIS A 86 -10.31 -14.12 -0.03
N THR A 87 -10.44 -13.17 0.89
CA THR A 87 -11.05 -11.86 0.66
C THR A 87 -10.13 -10.83 1.27
N GLY A 88 -9.69 -9.89 0.45
CA GLY A 88 -8.87 -8.77 0.86
C GLY A 88 -9.65 -7.74 1.66
N THR A 89 -9.16 -6.51 1.61
CA THR A 89 -9.56 -5.43 2.48
C THR A 89 -10.34 -4.36 1.70
N PRO A 90 -10.87 -3.33 2.38
CA PRO A 90 -11.46 -2.18 1.68
C PRO A 90 -10.44 -1.25 1.02
N PHE A 91 -9.21 -1.72 0.76
CA PHE A 91 -8.11 -0.92 0.26
C PHE A 91 -7.28 -1.72 -0.74
N ASN A 92 -6.44 -1.02 -1.52
CA ASN A 92 -5.65 -1.57 -2.62
C ASN A 92 -4.76 -2.77 -2.24
N ASP A 93 -5.28 -3.98 -2.44
CA ASP A 93 -4.66 -5.25 -2.10
C ASP A 93 -3.75 -5.80 -3.21
N ALA A 94 -2.88 -6.73 -2.83
CA ALA A 94 -2.11 -7.58 -3.74
C ALA A 94 -2.27 -9.04 -3.31
N LEU A 95 -3.14 -9.78 -3.98
CA LEU A 95 -3.48 -11.17 -3.70
C LEU A 95 -2.87 -12.10 -4.77
N ASP A 96 -2.19 -13.17 -4.35
CA ASP A 96 -1.60 -14.18 -5.24
C ASP A 96 -2.01 -15.58 -4.78
N GLY A 97 -2.86 -16.27 -5.54
CA GLY A 97 -3.41 -17.60 -5.23
C GLY A 97 -2.37 -18.72 -5.27
N LEU A 98 -1.33 -18.56 -6.09
CA LEU A 98 -0.36 -19.60 -6.46
C LEU A 98 -0.99 -20.74 -7.27
N ALA A 99 -0.99 -21.99 -6.77
CA ALA A 99 -1.43 -23.14 -7.53
C ALA A 99 -2.65 -23.74 -6.87
N GLY A 100 -3.67 -24.11 -7.65
CA GLY A 100 -4.93 -24.58 -7.10
C GLY A 100 -6.10 -24.11 -7.94
N ASN A 101 -7.32 -24.27 -7.44
CA ASN A 101 -8.49 -23.55 -7.95
C ASN A 101 -8.91 -22.55 -6.87
N ASP A 102 -8.48 -21.31 -7.04
CA ASP A 102 -8.60 -20.32 -5.98
C ASP A 102 -9.85 -19.48 -6.14
N THR A 103 -10.38 -18.98 -5.02
CA THR A 103 -11.45 -17.97 -5.01
C THR A 103 -10.94 -16.76 -4.25
N LEU A 104 -10.58 -15.72 -5.01
CA LEU A 104 -9.99 -14.50 -4.47
C LEU A 104 -10.91 -13.31 -4.75
N ASP A 105 -11.10 -12.46 -3.73
CA ASP A 105 -11.88 -11.23 -3.81
C ASP A 105 -11.00 -10.09 -3.27
N GLY A 106 -10.71 -9.06 -4.07
CA GLY A 106 -9.91 -7.90 -3.66
C GLY A 106 -10.64 -7.12 -2.58
N GLY A 107 -11.74 -6.48 -2.93
CA GLY A 107 -12.59 -5.79 -1.97
C GLY A 107 -12.97 -4.42 -2.49
N ASP A 108 -12.78 -3.39 -1.69
CA ASP A 108 -12.83 -2.01 -2.22
C ASP A 108 -11.37 -1.57 -2.45
N GLY A 109 -11.14 -0.62 -3.36
CA GLY A 109 -9.78 -0.18 -3.69
C GLY A 109 -9.35 -0.63 -5.08
N ASP A 110 -8.16 -0.18 -5.49
CA ASP A 110 -7.56 -0.58 -6.77
C ASP A 110 -6.66 -1.80 -6.52
N ASP A 111 -7.17 -3.01 -6.77
CA ASP A 111 -6.54 -4.26 -6.34
C ASP A 111 -5.73 -4.95 -7.45
N LEU A 112 -4.71 -5.70 -7.06
CA LEU A 112 -4.02 -6.68 -7.92
C LEU A 112 -4.35 -8.09 -7.42
N VAL A 113 -5.09 -8.87 -8.21
CA VAL A 113 -5.48 -10.24 -7.86
C VAL A 113 -4.97 -11.20 -8.93
N VAL A 114 -4.06 -12.08 -8.54
CA VAL A 114 -3.47 -13.13 -9.39
C VAL A 114 -4.00 -14.48 -8.92
N GLY A 115 -4.67 -15.20 -9.81
CA GLY A 115 -5.15 -16.57 -9.57
C GLY A 115 -3.98 -17.56 -9.59
N ASP A 116 -3.32 -17.66 -10.73
CA ASP A 116 -2.20 -18.59 -10.91
C ASP A 116 -0.91 -17.90 -11.38
N SER A 117 0.12 -17.95 -10.53
CA SER A 117 1.49 -17.51 -10.85
C SER A 117 2.46 -18.68 -11.12
N GLY A 118 2.02 -19.93 -10.91
CA GLY A 118 2.76 -21.19 -11.07
C GLY A 118 2.57 -21.92 -12.41
N GLY A 119 1.57 -21.55 -13.20
CA GLY A 119 1.31 -22.10 -14.54
C GLY A 119 0.59 -23.46 -14.54
N ASP A 120 -0.19 -23.74 -13.50
CA ASP A 120 -1.11 -24.87 -13.47
C ASP A 120 -2.38 -24.56 -14.29
N VAL A 121 -3.26 -25.55 -14.43
CA VAL A 121 -4.49 -25.44 -15.22
C VAL A 121 -5.66 -25.50 -14.23
N GLY A 122 -5.74 -24.49 -13.38
CA GLY A 122 -6.78 -24.30 -12.37
C GLY A 122 -7.96 -23.50 -12.91
N GLY A 123 -9.13 -23.67 -12.31
CA GLY A 123 -10.32 -22.87 -12.60
C GLY A 123 -10.54 -21.82 -11.51
N ASP A 124 -9.79 -20.73 -11.55
CA ASP A 124 -9.87 -19.68 -10.53
C ASP A 124 -11.13 -18.82 -10.67
N VAL A 125 -11.58 -18.29 -9.53
CA VAL A 125 -12.65 -17.31 -9.43
C VAL A 125 -12.08 -16.04 -8.80
N LEU A 126 -11.73 -15.07 -9.65
CA LEU A 126 -11.16 -13.79 -9.23
C LEU A 126 -12.22 -12.69 -9.26
N ARG A 127 -12.31 -11.91 -8.19
CA ARG A 127 -13.10 -10.67 -8.11
C ARG A 127 -12.16 -9.56 -7.67
N GLY A 128 -12.16 -8.45 -8.41
CA GLY A 128 -11.46 -7.24 -7.98
C GLY A 128 -12.28 -6.51 -6.93
N GLY A 129 -13.56 -6.27 -7.24
CA GLY A 129 -14.48 -5.63 -6.32
C GLY A 129 -14.75 -4.20 -6.77
N ALA A 130 -14.69 -3.22 -5.88
CA ALA A 130 -14.96 -1.82 -6.19
C ALA A 130 -13.68 -1.00 -6.34
N GLY A 131 -13.29 -0.71 -7.58
CA GLY A 131 -12.19 0.17 -7.91
C GLY A 131 -11.66 -0.14 -9.30
N ASN A 132 -10.41 0.23 -9.57
CA ASN A 132 -9.71 -0.08 -10.80
C ASN A 132 -8.77 -1.27 -10.60
N ASP A 133 -9.33 -2.46 -10.75
CA ASP A 133 -8.61 -3.70 -10.42
C ASP A 133 -7.85 -4.28 -11.62
N THR A 134 -6.78 -5.00 -11.31
CA THR A 134 -6.01 -5.81 -12.24
C THR A 134 -6.16 -7.29 -11.86
N LEU A 135 -6.80 -8.08 -12.71
CA LEU A 135 -7.02 -9.52 -12.49
C LEU A 135 -6.23 -10.34 -13.52
N GLU A 136 -5.45 -11.31 -13.04
CA GLU A 136 -4.66 -12.23 -13.89
C GLU A 136 -4.96 -13.68 -13.50
N GLY A 137 -5.48 -14.48 -14.44
CA GLY A 137 -5.79 -15.91 -14.22
C GLY A 137 -5.27 -16.75 -15.39
N ASN A 138 -3.98 -17.11 -15.32
CA ASN A 138 -3.25 -17.83 -16.38
C ASN A 138 -3.61 -19.31 -16.48
#